data_AF-A0A8H7P7X5-F1
#
_entry.id   AF-A0A8H7P7X5-F1
#
_cell.length_a   1.000
_cell.length_b   1.000
_cell.length_c   1.000
_cell.angle_alpha   90.00
_cell.angle_beta   90.00
_cell.angle_gamma   90.00
#
_symmetry.space_group_name_H-M   'P 1'
#
loop_
_entity.id
_entity.type
_entity.pdbx_description
1 polymer ?
#
loop_
_entity_poly.entity_id
_entity_poly.type
_entity_poly.pdbx_seq_one_letter_code
_entity_poly.pdbx_strand_id
1 'polypeptide(L)'
;MIDDGEEAWADFERTRADAREQMREERRRAEKRERAKAQQETRKEARREREPQTEAAMAQTAAQKRKKTSRLDIAPIIMPTRQEYEATKRQLDYREGYIHFAVAGTSGSGKSSLINAFRGLHNGSDDPTVASTGVTETTERITRYADPNEARPFVWYDVPGAGTLSVPDWKYFNNQGLYIFDAIIVLMDARFTAIDIAILQNCARFKIPSYIVRSKSLTHIENVSRDMRRTKHSEVHYEHARDKYMMETRKNVSANLRKAGLPPQAVYMVDTETILDITEGTDPEKVIDEMQLVEDILLEARNRRVDMALALTV
;
A
#
# COMPACT_ATOMS: atom_id res chain seq x y z
N MET A 1 74.46 43.52 42.04
CA MET A 1 73.57 43.07 40.95
C MET A 1 74.24 41.85 40.37
N ILE A 2 73.97 40.69 40.96
CA ILE A 2 74.52 39.39 40.54
C ILE A 2 73.30 38.67 40.00
N ASP A 3 73.00 38.84 38.71
CA ASP A 3 71.82 38.19 38.11
C ASP A 3 71.94 37.95 36.60
N ASP A 4 72.93 38.53 35.91
CA ASP A 4 72.98 38.44 34.44
C ASP A 4 73.60 37.13 33.89
N GLY A 5 74.17 36.28 34.77
CA GLY A 5 74.88 35.05 34.37
C GLY A 5 74.04 33.76 34.42
N GLU A 6 73.01 33.72 35.28
CA GLU A 6 72.11 32.56 35.41
C GLU A 6 70.95 32.61 34.40
N GLU A 7 70.48 33.81 34.02
CA GLU A 7 69.44 33.97 32.98
C GLU A 7 69.91 33.45 31.61
N ALA A 8 71.17 33.70 31.23
CA ALA A 8 71.70 33.28 29.93
C ALA A 8 71.85 31.74 29.80
N TRP A 9 72.17 31.05 30.90
CA TRP A 9 72.23 29.57 30.92
C TRP A 9 70.83 28.95 30.96
N ALA A 10 69.89 29.55 31.68
CA ALA A 10 68.50 29.12 31.71
C ALA A 10 67.79 29.30 30.35
N ASP A 11 68.08 30.38 29.63
CA ASP A 11 67.53 30.64 28.29
C ASP A 11 68.11 29.68 27.23
N PHE A 12 69.41 29.34 27.34
CA PHE A 12 70.03 28.32 26.49
C PHE A 12 69.47 26.91 26.73
N GLU A 13 69.20 26.53 27.98
CA GLU A 13 68.54 25.26 28.30
C GLU A 13 67.08 25.20 27.88
N ARG A 14 66.32 26.31 28.01
CA ARG A 14 64.94 26.41 27.49
C ARG A 14 64.90 26.27 25.98
N THR A 15 65.76 26.99 25.26
CA THR A 15 65.84 26.91 23.79
C THR A 15 66.15 25.47 23.32
N ARG A 16 66.99 24.75 24.06
CA ARG A 16 67.37 23.36 23.78
C ARG A 16 66.27 22.36 24.19
N ALA A 17 65.48 22.66 25.22
CA ALA A 17 64.30 21.90 25.61
C ALA A 17 63.15 22.09 24.60
N ASP A 18 62.89 23.32 24.18
CA ASP A 18 61.90 23.68 23.16
C ASP A 18 62.24 23.04 21.81
N ALA A 19 63.51 23.03 21.41
CA ALA A 19 63.95 22.32 20.20
C ALA A 19 63.72 20.79 20.28
N ARG A 20 63.89 20.19 21.47
CA ARG A 20 63.60 18.76 21.70
C ARG A 20 62.10 18.47 21.70
N GLU A 21 61.29 19.40 22.20
CA GLU A 21 59.83 19.28 22.21
C GLU A 21 59.25 19.47 20.81
N GLN A 22 59.74 20.43 20.03
CA GLN A 22 59.39 20.60 18.62
C GLN A 22 59.72 19.36 17.79
N MET A 23 60.90 18.76 17.98
CA MET A 23 61.27 17.49 17.31
C MET A 23 60.35 16.32 17.71
N ARG A 24 59.90 16.26 18.97
CA ARG A 24 58.93 15.26 19.43
C ARG A 24 57.54 15.50 18.83
N GLU A 25 57.10 16.75 18.76
CA GLU A 25 55.84 17.12 18.12
C GLU A 25 55.83 16.81 16.63
N GLU A 26 56.91 17.15 15.91
CA GLU A 26 57.06 16.85 14.49
C GLU A 26 57.04 15.35 14.22
N ARG A 27 57.74 14.57 15.03
CA ARG A 27 57.71 13.10 14.95
C ARG A 27 56.30 12.56 15.22
N ARG A 28 55.57 13.11 16.20
CA ARG A 28 54.18 12.72 16.49
C ARG A 28 53.21 13.13 15.38
N ARG A 29 53.45 14.26 14.70
CA ARG A 29 52.69 14.69 13.51
C ARG A 29 53.01 13.80 12.29
N ALA A 30 54.26 13.40 12.12
CA ALA A 30 54.68 12.46 11.07
C ALA A 30 54.04 11.07 11.27
N GLU A 31 54.09 10.51 12.48
CA GLU A 31 53.44 9.24 12.82
C GLU A 31 51.91 9.30 12.64
N LYS A 32 51.27 10.41 13.01
CA LYS A 32 49.83 10.62 12.72
C LYS A 32 49.53 10.68 11.23
N ARG A 33 50.38 11.32 10.43
CA ARG A 33 50.24 11.39 8.96
C ARG A 33 50.41 10.01 8.32
N GLU A 34 51.36 9.21 8.79
CA GLU A 34 51.53 7.83 8.31
C GLU A 34 50.36 6.94 8.69
N ARG A 35 49.88 7.00 9.95
CA ARG A 35 48.67 6.26 10.36
C ARG A 35 47.44 6.69 9.56
N ALA A 36 47.28 7.98 9.27
CA ALA A 36 46.20 8.47 8.44
C ALA A 36 46.30 7.95 6.99
N LYS A 37 47.50 7.91 6.41
CA LYS A 37 47.74 7.32 5.08
C LYS A 37 47.45 5.82 5.06
N ALA A 38 47.92 5.06 6.05
CA ALA A 38 47.64 3.63 6.18
C ALA A 38 46.14 3.35 6.38
N GLN A 39 45.45 4.19 7.16
CA GLN A 39 44.01 4.07 7.37
C GLN A 39 43.20 4.47 6.12
N GLN A 40 43.73 5.38 5.30
CA GLN A 40 43.13 5.76 4.03
C GLN A 40 43.31 4.67 2.97
N GLU A 41 44.49 4.03 2.91
CA GLU A 41 44.73 2.91 1.98
C GLU A 41 43.90 1.68 2.35
N THR A 42 43.83 1.29 3.63
CA THR A 42 42.95 0.19 4.08
C THR A 42 41.47 0.47 3.80
N ARG A 43 41.01 1.73 3.94
CA ARG A 43 39.65 2.13 3.55
C ARG A 43 39.43 2.07 2.04
N LYS A 44 40.43 2.42 1.22
CA LYS A 44 40.37 2.31 -0.24
C LYS A 44 40.33 0.86 -0.69
N GLU A 45 41.14 -0.01 -0.08
CA GLU A 45 41.14 -1.46 -0.35
C GLU A 45 39.80 -2.08 0.05
N ALA A 46 39.31 -1.82 1.26
CA ALA A 46 38.00 -2.29 1.70
C ALA A 46 36.85 -1.77 0.82
N ARG A 47 36.99 -0.55 0.26
CA ARG A 47 36.01 0.00 -0.70
C ARG A 47 36.11 -0.69 -2.06
N ARG A 48 37.32 -0.94 -2.58
CA ARG A 48 37.56 -1.69 -3.82
C ARG A 48 37.06 -3.14 -3.75
N GLU A 49 37.07 -3.76 -2.58
CA GLU A 49 36.50 -5.10 -2.37
C GLU A 49 34.97 -5.08 -2.25
N ARG A 50 34.40 -4.05 -1.62
CA ARG A 50 32.95 -3.93 -1.42
C ARG A 50 32.21 -3.45 -2.66
N GLU A 51 32.80 -2.56 -3.46
CA GLU A 51 32.21 -2.04 -4.71
C GLU A 51 31.72 -3.17 -5.65
N PRO A 52 32.53 -4.16 -6.04
CA PRO A 52 32.08 -5.25 -6.91
C PRO A 52 31.04 -6.16 -6.23
N GLN A 53 31.08 -6.33 -4.90
CA GLN A 53 30.06 -7.08 -4.17
C GLN A 53 28.72 -6.35 -4.15
N THR A 54 28.73 -5.03 -3.96
CA THR A 54 27.51 -4.21 -4.02
C THR A 54 26.96 -4.12 -5.44
N GLU A 55 27.81 -3.99 -6.45
CA GLU A 55 27.41 -4.02 -7.85
C GLU A 55 26.88 -5.40 -8.25
N ALA A 56 27.50 -6.49 -7.82
CA ALA A 56 27.00 -7.85 -8.04
C ALA A 56 25.66 -8.08 -7.33
N ALA A 57 25.50 -7.61 -6.09
CA ALA A 57 24.23 -7.71 -5.36
C ALA A 57 23.13 -6.89 -6.03
N MET A 58 23.43 -5.66 -6.49
CA MET A 58 22.50 -4.83 -7.24
C MET A 58 22.19 -5.41 -8.62
N ALA A 59 23.17 -5.97 -9.33
CA ALA A 59 23.01 -6.64 -10.61
C ALA A 59 22.20 -7.94 -10.47
N GLN A 60 22.41 -8.71 -9.40
CA GLN A 60 21.58 -9.88 -9.07
C GLN A 60 20.15 -9.47 -8.71
N THR A 61 19.97 -8.41 -7.93
CA THR A 61 18.63 -7.89 -7.59
C THR A 61 17.94 -7.33 -8.83
N ALA A 62 18.67 -6.63 -9.70
CA ALA A 62 18.17 -6.11 -10.97
C ALA A 62 17.90 -7.24 -11.98
N ALA A 63 18.70 -8.29 -12.02
CA ALA A 63 18.49 -9.48 -12.84
C ALA A 63 17.31 -10.32 -12.32
N GLN A 64 17.13 -10.43 -11.00
CA GLN A 64 15.94 -11.05 -10.39
C GLN A 64 14.69 -10.23 -10.66
N LYS A 65 14.76 -8.89 -10.54
CA LYS A 65 13.68 -7.99 -10.94
C LYS A 65 13.38 -8.14 -12.43
N ARG A 66 14.37 -8.09 -13.31
CA ARG A 66 14.22 -8.31 -14.77
C ARG A 66 13.66 -9.68 -15.11
N LYS A 67 14.09 -10.76 -14.44
CA LYS A 67 13.53 -12.11 -14.61
C LYS A 67 12.10 -12.24 -14.09
N LYS A 68 11.74 -11.51 -13.03
CA LYS A 68 10.34 -11.42 -12.53
C LYS A 68 9.49 -10.60 -13.50
N THR A 69 9.98 -9.45 -13.96
CA THR A 69 9.32 -8.60 -14.97
C THR A 69 9.15 -9.33 -16.30
N SER A 70 10.18 -10.01 -16.81
CA SER A 70 10.08 -10.78 -18.06
C SER A 70 9.15 -11.99 -17.97
N ARG A 71 8.92 -12.53 -16.76
CA ARG A 71 7.89 -13.56 -16.52
C ARG A 71 6.48 -12.99 -16.45
N LEU A 72 6.32 -11.72 -16.05
CA LEU A 72 5.05 -11.01 -16.08
C LEU A 72 4.65 -10.68 -17.51
N ASP A 73 5.62 -10.36 -18.38
CA ASP A 73 5.38 -9.96 -19.78
C ASP A 73 4.89 -11.10 -20.69
N ILE A 74 5.00 -12.37 -20.26
CA ILE A 74 4.52 -13.55 -21.00
C ILE A 74 3.74 -14.48 -20.04
N ALA A 75 2.90 -13.92 -19.16
CA ALA A 75 1.93 -14.75 -18.47
C ALA A 75 0.80 -15.08 -19.46
N PRO A 76 0.53 -16.37 -19.77
CA PRO A 76 -0.63 -16.71 -20.59
C PRO A 76 -1.88 -16.16 -19.89
N ILE A 77 -2.70 -15.36 -20.57
CA ILE A 77 -3.80 -15.92 -21.36
C ILE A 77 -4.73 -16.94 -20.66
N ILE A 78 -4.66 -17.20 -19.35
CA ILE A 78 -5.52 -18.22 -18.71
C ILE A 78 -6.92 -17.63 -18.52
N MET A 79 -7.78 -17.81 -19.52
CA MET A 79 -9.23 -17.70 -19.34
C MET A 79 -9.72 -19.01 -18.70
N PRO A 80 -10.54 -18.96 -17.64
CA PRO A 80 -11.16 -20.15 -17.09
C PRO A 80 -12.01 -20.83 -18.17
N THR A 81 -11.97 -22.15 -18.18
CA THR A 81 -12.90 -22.95 -18.98
C THR A 81 -14.32 -22.77 -18.46
N ARG A 82 -15.32 -23.05 -19.31
CA ARG A 82 -16.73 -23.02 -18.90
C ARG A 82 -17.01 -23.93 -17.69
N GLN A 83 -16.35 -25.09 -17.63
CA GLN A 83 -16.47 -26.03 -16.51
C GLN A 83 -15.92 -25.44 -15.21
N GLU A 84 -14.75 -24.80 -15.25
CA GLU A 84 -14.19 -24.09 -14.10
C GLU A 84 -15.11 -22.95 -13.66
N TYR A 85 -15.68 -22.20 -14.61
CA TYR A 85 -16.60 -21.12 -14.32
C TYR A 85 -17.86 -21.59 -13.58
N GLU A 86 -18.50 -22.66 -14.05
CA GLU A 86 -19.67 -23.27 -13.41
C GLU A 86 -19.31 -23.89 -12.05
N ALA A 87 -18.13 -24.52 -11.93
CA ALA A 87 -17.65 -25.08 -10.67
C ALA A 87 -17.41 -23.99 -9.61
N THR A 88 -16.77 -22.87 -9.99
CA THR A 88 -16.54 -21.73 -9.10
C THR A 88 -17.83 -21.06 -8.68
N LYS A 89 -18.82 -20.91 -9.59
CA LYS A 89 -20.16 -20.44 -9.23
C LYS A 89 -20.83 -21.33 -8.18
N ARG A 90 -20.75 -22.66 -8.33
CA ARG A 90 -21.30 -23.60 -7.34
C ARG A 90 -20.55 -23.54 -6.00
N GLN A 91 -19.22 -23.43 -6.03
CA GLN A 91 -18.40 -23.36 -4.83
C GLN A 91 -18.67 -22.09 -4.00
N LEU A 92 -18.92 -20.96 -4.67
CA LEU A 92 -19.13 -19.66 -4.03
C LEU A 92 -20.63 -19.31 -3.84
N ASP A 93 -21.53 -20.28 -4.02
CA ASP A 93 -22.98 -20.09 -3.93
C ASP A 93 -23.45 -18.82 -4.70
N TYR A 94 -22.98 -18.71 -5.95
CA TYR A 94 -23.44 -17.69 -6.89
C TYR A 94 -24.87 -18.02 -7.31
N ARG A 95 -25.78 -17.04 -7.22
CA ARG A 95 -27.20 -17.23 -7.49
C ARG A 95 -27.68 -16.19 -8.48
N GLU A 96 -28.28 -16.65 -9.57
CA GLU A 96 -28.90 -15.76 -10.54
C GLU A 96 -29.99 -14.91 -9.88
N GLY A 97 -30.15 -13.67 -10.35
CA GLY A 97 -31.06 -12.68 -9.76
C GLY A 97 -30.45 -11.82 -8.65
N TYR A 98 -29.25 -12.17 -8.16
CA TYR A 98 -28.46 -11.34 -7.25
C TYR A 98 -27.30 -10.65 -8.00
N ILE A 99 -26.79 -9.59 -7.40
CA ILE A 99 -25.58 -8.89 -7.84
C ILE A 99 -24.47 -9.20 -6.84
N HIS A 100 -23.39 -9.77 -7.36
CA HIS A 100 -22.31 -10.32 -6.56
C HIS A 100 -21.10 -9.39 -6.57
N PHE A 101 -20.80 -8.78 -5.42
CA PHE A 101 -19.66 -7.88 -5.21
C PHE A 101 -18.54 -8.60 -4.46
N ALA A 102 -17.32 -8.58 -5.02
CA ALA A 102 -16.15 -9.04 -4.29
C ALA A 102 -15.34 -7.86 -3.74
N VAL A 103 -14.93 -7.95 -2.48
CA VAL A 103 -14.03 -7.00 -1.84
C VAL A 103 -12.66 -7.66 -1.69
N ALA A 104 -11.70 -7.21 -2.49
CA ALA A 104 -10.34 -7.74 -2.52
C ALA A 104 -9.34 -6.65 -2.12
N GLY A 105 -8.23 -7.04 -1.51
CA GLY A 105 -7.24 -6.09 -1.03
C GLY A 105 -6.27 -6.74 -0.05
N THR A 106 -5.26 -6.01 0.38
CA THR A 106 -4.27 -6.52 1.33
C THR A 106 -4.91 -6.92 2.67
N SER A 107 -4.25 -7.80 3.42
CA SER A 107 -4.62 -8.07 4.80
C SER A 107 -4.62 -6.79 5.64
N GLY A 108 -5.57 -6.66 6.57
CA GLY A 108 -5.69 -5.48 7.44
C GLY A 108 -6.20 -4.19 6.77
N SER A 109 -6.58 -4.21 5.48
CA SER A 109 -7.16 -3.02 4.81
C SER A 109 -8.59 -2.69 5.22
N GLY A 110 -9.25 -3.54 6.02
CA GLY A 110 -10.63 -3.29 6.47
C GLY A 110 -11.72 -3.84 5.55
N LYS A 111 -11.42 -4.89 4.77
CA LYS A 111 -12.39 -5.53 3.85
C LYS A 111 -13.69 -5.95 4.54
N SER A 112 -13.58 -6.73 5.62
CA SER A 112 -14.73 -7.21 6.39
C SER A 112 -15.52 -6.06 7.01
N SER A 113 -14.82 -5.03 7.52
CA SER A 113 -15.43 -3.82 8.06
C SER A 113 -16.23 -3.06 7.00
N LEU A 114 -15.69 -2.94 5.79
CA LEU A 114 -16.36 -2.29 4.67
C LEU A 114 -17.60 -3.08 4.22
N ILE A 115 -17.54 -4.41 4.20
CA ILE A 115 -18.68 -5.27 3.88
C ILE A 115 -19.82 -5.06 4.89
N ASN A 116 -19.48 -5.01 6.18
CA ASN A 116 -20.48 -4.75 7.22
C ASN A 116 -21.11 -3.37 7.06
N ALA A 117 -20.31 -2.34 6.79
CA ALA A 117 -20.83 -0.99 6.55
C ALA A 117 -21.78 -0.93 5.35
N PHE A 118 -21.44 -1.53 4.21
CA PHE A 118 -22.37 -1.59 3.07
C PHE A 118 -23.69 -2.32 3.37
N ARG A 119 -23.67 -3.25 4.32
CA ARG A 119 -24.83 -4.01 4.79
C ARG A 119 -25.59 -3.31 5.92
N GLY A 120 -25.15 -2.13 6.38
CA GLY A 120 -25.76 -1.43 7.51
C GLY A 120 -25.55 -2.16 8.85
N LEU A 121 -24.42 -2.85 9.02
CA LEU A 121 -24.11 -3.63 10.20
C LEU A 121 -22.90 -3.04 10.95
N HIS A 122 -23.04 -2.89 12.26
CA HIS A 122 -21.94 -2.51 13.13
C HIS A 122 -20.97 -3.68 13.36
N ASN A 123 -19.67 -3.40 13.26
CA ASN A 123 -18.62 -4.40 13.49
C ASN A 123 -18.60 -4.99 14.91
N GLY A 124 -19.12 -4.26 15.90
CA GLY A 124 -19.20 -4.67 17.30
C GLY A 124 -20.53 -5.32 17.69
N SER A 125 -21.42 -5.60 16.72
CA SER A 125 -22.70 -6.25 16.98
C SER A 125 -22.51 -7.74 17.29
N ASP A 126 -23.36 -8.28 18.18
CA ASP A 126 -23.44 -9.71 18.50
C ASP A 126 -24.16 -10.52 17.40
N ASP A 127 -24.57 -9.88 16.30
CA ASP A 127 -25.23 -10.55 15.18
C ASP A 127 -24.27 -11.54 14.48
N PRO A 128 -24.63 -12.84 14.41
CA PRO A 128 -23.76 -13.87 13.82
C PRO A 128 -23.54 -13.71 12.31
N THR A 129 -24.30 -12.83 11.64
CA THR A 129 -24.15 -12.51 10.22
C THR A 129 -23.13 -11.41 9.96
N VAL A 130 -22.58 -10.77 10.99
CA VAL A 130 -21.54 -9.74 10.90
C VAL A 130 -20.22 -10.40 10.49
N ALA A 131 -19.56 -9.84 9.48
CA ALA A 131 -18.24 -10.30 9.07
C ALA A 131 -17.25 -10.02 10.19
N SER A 132 -16.60 -11.07 10.71
CA SER A 132 -15.67 -10.95 11.82
C SER A 132 -14.49 -10.04 11.45
N THR A 133 -14.29 -8.98 12.23
CA THR A 133 -13.17 -8.05 12.04
C THR A 133 -12.03 -8.37 13.01
N GLY A 134 -10.82 -8.56 12.50
CA GLY A 134 -9.64 -8.84 13.32
C GLY A 134 -8.34 -8.39 12.66
N VAL A 135 -7.29 -8.19 13.47
CA VAL A 135 -5.95 -7.79 12.99
C VAL A 135 -5.20 -8.99 12.38
N THR A 136 -5.46 -10.19 12.90
CA THR A 136 -4.97 -11.46 12.36
C THR A 136 -5.91 -11.95 11.28
N GLU A 137 -5.39 -12.15 10.07
CA GLU A 137 -6.17 -12.65 8.94
C GLU A 137 -6.57 -14.11 9.20
N THR A 138 -7.86 -14.35 9.46
CA THR A 138 -8.44 -15.67 9.75
C THR A 138 -9.05 -16.35 8.52
N THR A 139 -9.05 -15.66 7.37
CA THR A 139 -9.86 -16.04 6.21
C THR A 139 -8.97 -16.65 5.12
N GLU A 140 -8.85 -17.98 5.10
CA GLU A 140 -8.15 -18.72 4.04
C GLU A 140 -9.01 -18.93 2.77
N ARG A 141 -10.32 -18.70 2.88
CA ARG A 141 -11.33 -18.95 1.83
C ARG A 141 -12.27 -17.76 1.72
N ILE A 142 -12.78 -17.50 0.52
CA ILE A 142 -13.79 -16.46 0.31
C ILE A 142 -15.03 -16.74 1.16
N THR A 143 -15.51 -15.70 1.86
CA THR A 143 -16.73 -15.78 2.68
C THR A 143 -17.84 -14.95 2.05
N ARG A 144 -19.03 -15.54 1.93
CA ARG A 144 -20.24 -14.93 1.34
C ARG A 144 -21.11 -14.30 2.42
N TYR A 145 -21.53 -13.07 2.20
CA TYR A 145 -22.42 -12.29 3.07
C TYR A 145 -23.58 -11.72 2.24
N ALA A 146 -24.79 -12.23 2.45
CA ALA A 146 -25.98 -11.64 1.83
C ALA A 146 -26.37 -10.32 2.52
N ASP A 147 -26.93 -9.38 1.76
CA ASP A 147 -27.55 -8.19 2.33
C ASP A 147 -28.70 -8.59 3.27
N PRO A 148 -28.79 -8.05 4.49
CA PRO A 148 -29.89 -8.34 5.40
C PRO A 148 -31.24 -7.81 4.90
N ASN A 149 -31.23 -6.81 4.00
CA ASN A 149 -32.44 -6.26 3.41
C ASN A 149 -32.80 -7.00 2.12
N GLU A 150 -33.89 -7.78 2.13
CA GLU A 150 -34.36 -8.56 0.98
C GLU A 150 -34.67 -7.71 -0.27
N ALA A 151 -34.97 -6.41 -0.12
CA ALA A 151 -35.17 -5.50 -1.25
C ALA A 151 -33.86 -5.18 -1.99
N ARG A 152 -32.71 -5.44 -1.35
CA ARG A 152 -31.36 -5.29 -1.90
C ARG A 152 -30.83 -6.70 -2.27
N PRO A 153 -30.86 -7.10 -3.55
CA PRO A 153 -30.35 -8.37 -4.03
C PRO A 153 -28.83 -8.28 -4.19
N PHE A 154 -28.14 -7.81 -3.15
CA PHE A 154 -26.70 -7.67 -3.12
C PHE A 154 -26.11 -8.82 -2.30
N VAL A 155 -25.02 -9.37 -2.80
CA VAL A 155 -24.23 -10.37 -2.10
C VAL A 155 -22.80 -9.92 -2.11
N TRP A 156 -22.22 -9.81 -0.91
CA TRP A 156 -20.88 -9.33 -0.68
C TRP A 156 -19.95 -10.51 -0.39
N TYR A 157 -18.75 -10.47 -0.94
CA TYR A 157 -17.75 -11.53 -0.78
C TYR A 157 -16.47 -10.94 -0.21
N ASP A 158 -16.07 -11.44 0.96
CA ASP A 158 -14.78 -11.09 1.56
C ASP A 158 -13.70 -11.99 0.97
N VAL A 159 -12.80 -11.42 0.18
CA VAL A 159 -11.75 -12.17 -0.51
C VAL A 159 -10.48 -12.17 0.35
N PRO A 160 -9.89 -13.33 0.69
CA PRO A 160 -8.63 -13.43 1.43
C PRO A 160 -7.54 -12.52 0.89
N GLY A 161 -6.83 -11.77 1.73
CA GLY A 161 -5.82 -10.84 1.26
C GLY A 161 -4.63 -11.54 0.62
N ALA A 162 -4.15 -11.03 -0.51
CA ALA A 162 -3.11 -11.73 -1.28
C ALA A 162 -1.71 -11.74 -0.64
N GLY A 163 -1.52 -11.06 0.50
CA GLY A 163 -0.25 -11.03 1.24
C GLY A 163 0.09 -12.31 2.02
N THR A 164 -0.88 -13.22 2.19
CA THR A 164 -0.74 -14.48 2.95
C THR A 164 -0.54 -15.71 2.07
N LEU A 165 -0.76 -15.58 0.75
CA LEU A 165 -0.64 -16.69 -0.19
C LEU A 165 0.70 -16.63 -0.93
N SER A 166 1.47 -17.72 -0.92
CA SER A 166 2.69 -17.90 -1.73
C SER A 166 2.40 -18.03 -3.25
N VAL A 167 1.30 -17.45 -3.70
CA VAL A 167 0.78 -17.53 -5.06
C VAL A 167 1.30 -16.33 -5.85
N PRO A 168 1.85 -16.51 -7.05
CA PRO A 168 2.24 -15.40 -7.91
C PRO A 168 1.06 -14.44 -8.15
N ASP A 169 1.29 -13.13 -8.04
CA ASP A 169 0.26 -12.07 -8.11
C ASP A 169 -0.73 -12.24 -9.28
N TRP A 170 -0.27 -12.74 -10.42
CA TRP A 170 -1.09 -12.95 -11.63
C TRP A 170 -2.04 -14.16 -11.57
N LYS A 171 -1.76 -15.16 -10.71
CA LYS A 171 -2.65 -16.33 -10.51
C LYS A 171 -3.73 -16.08 -9.47
N TYR A 172 -3.53 -15.09 -8.59
CA TYR A 172 -4.45 -14.81 -7.49
C TYR A 172 -5.89 -14.61 -7.99
N PHE A 173 -6.07 -13.81 -9.04
CA PHE A 173 -7.40 -13.51 -9.60
C PHE A 173 -8.17 -14.77 -10.03
N ASN A 174 -7.52 -15.67 -10.77
CA ASN A 174 -8.14 -16.91 -11.24
C ASN A 174 -8.30 -17.94 -10.12
N ASN A 175 -7.32 -18.07 -9.23
CA ASN A 175 -7.36 -19.01 -8.12
C ASN A 175 -8.47 -18.68 -7.13
N GLN A 176 -8.71 -17.40 -6.88
CA GLN A 176 -9.80 -16.93 -6.04
C GLN A 176 -11.14 -16.88 -6.80
N GLY A 177 -11.17 -17.21 -8.09
CA GLY A 177 -12.41 -17.23 -8.85
C GLY A 177 -13.01 -15.84 -9.08
N LEU A 178 -12.20 -14.77 -9.06
CA LEU A 178 -12.72 -13.39 -9.12
C LEU A 178 -13.48 -13.07 -10.41
N TYR A 179 -13.26 -13.87 -11.45
CA TYR A 179 -13.91 -13.73 -12.76
C TYR A 179 -15.43 -14.00 -12.74
N ILE A 180 -16.01 -14.55 -11.66
CA ILE A 180 -17.45 -14.81 -11.58
C ILE A 180 -18.27 -13.62 -11.05
N PHE A 181 -17.60 -12.62 -10.45
CA PHE A 181 -18.29 -11.52 -9.77
C PHE A 181 -18.77 -10.46 -10.73
N ASP A 182 -19.83 -9.77 -10.33
CA ASP A 182 -20.42 -8.70 -11.11
C ASP A 182 -19.57 -7.43 -11.04
N ALA A 183 -19.06 -7.10 -9.87
CA ALA A 183 -18.10 -6.02 -9.70
C ALA A 183 -17.11 -6.33 -8.57
N ILE A 184 -15.94 -5.70 -8.65
CA ILE A 184 -14.85 -5.92 -7.69
C ILE A 184 -14.42 -4.60 -7.07
N ILE A 185 -14.47 -4.52 -5.74
CA ILE A 185 -13.92 -3.42 -4.96
C ILE A 185 -12.49 -3.78 -4.57
N VAL A 186 -11.53 -3.03 -5.08
CA VAL A 186 -10.11 -3.16 -4.76
C VAL A 186 -9.77 -2.20 -3.62
N LEU A 187 -9.75 -2.72 -2.41
CA LEU A 187 -9.56 -1.98 -1.16
C LEU A 187 -8.07 -1.87 -0.78
N MET A 188 -7.56 -0.64 -0.84
CA MET A 188 -6.21 -0.29 -0.39
C MET A 188 -6.25 0.53 0.92
N ASP A 189 -5.20 0.43 1.73
CA ASP A 189 -5.04 1.26 2.94
C ASP A 189 -3.95 2.33 2.74
N ALA A 190 -2.70 1.97 2.98
CA ALA A 190 -1.59 2.94 2.96
C ALA A 190 -0.89 3.04 1.59
N ARG A 191 -0.80 1.92 0.86
CA ARG A 191 -0.01 1.81 -0.37
C ARG A 191 -0.78 1.05 -1.43
N PHE A 192 -0.59 1.49 -2.67
CA PHE A 192 -1.03 0.76 -3.85
C PHE A 192 0.03 -0.28 -4.22
N THR A 193 -0.36 -1.54 -4.23
CA THR A 193 0.54 -2.70 -4.31
C THR A 193 0.52 -3.37 -5.70
N ALA A 194 1.49 -4.26 -5.94
CA ALA A 194 1.53 -5.05 -7.18
C ALA A 194 0.31 -5.99 -7.32
N ILE A 195 -0.22 -6.46 -6.19
CA ILE A 195 -1.46 -7.25 -6.13
C ILE A 195 -2.65 -6.42 -6.63
N ASP A 196 -2.81 -5.19 -6.15
CA ASP A 196 -3.91 -4.32 -6.56
C ASP A 196 -3.88 -4.08 -8.08
N ILE A 197 -2.67 -3.83 -8.61
CA ILE A 197 -2.44 -3.69 -10.06
C ILE A 197 -2.81 -4.98 -10.80
N ALA A 198 -2.40 -6.15 -10.30
CA ALA A 198 -2.69 -7.42 -10.93
C ALA A 198 -4.19 -7.72 -10.94
N ILE A 199 -4.92 -7.39 -9.86
CA ILE A 199 -6.38 -7.51 -9.81
C ILE A 199 -7.00 -6.59 -10.88
N LEU A 200 -6.64 -5.31 -10.92
CA LEU A 200 -7.18 -4.34 -11.87
C LEU A 200 -6.88 -4.70 -13.34
N GLN A 201 -5.69 -5.21 -13.63
CA GLN A 201 -5.33 -5.73 -14.97
C GLN A 201 -6.22 -6.89 -15.39
N ASN A 202 -6.52 -7.81 -14.46
CA ASN A 202 -7.44 -8.89 -14.75
C ASN A 202 -8.88 -8.38 -14.86
N CYS A 203 -9.34 -7.47 -14.00
CA CYS A 203 -10.66 -6.84 -14.14
C CYS A 203 -10.86 -6.23 -15.54
N ALA A 204 -9.88 -5.44 -16.00
CA ALA A 204 -9.92 -4.85 -17.35
C ALA A 204 -9.94 -5.92 -18.46
N ARG A 205 -9.20 -7.02 -18.28
CA ARG A 205 -9.15 -8.13 -19.23
C ARG A 205 -10.46 -8.94 -19.28
N PHE A 206 -11.07 -9.20 -18.13
CA PHE A 206 -12.35 -9.92 -18.01
C PHE A 206 -13.56 -9.00 -18.21
N LYS A 207 -13.33 -7.69 -18.42
CA LYS A 207 -14.37 -6.65 -18.53
C LYS A 207 -15.28 -6.60 -17.31
N ILE A 208 -14.70 -6.82 -16.13
CA ILE A 208 -15.40 -6.73 -14.85
C ILE A 208 -15.18 -5.31 -14.31
N PRO A 209 -16.25 -4.56 -14.02
CA PRO A 209 -16.16 -3.27 -13.33
C PRO A 209 -15.38 -3.38 -12.04
N SER A 210 -14.46 -2.44 -11.84
CA SER A 210 -13.62 -2.38 -10.65
C SER A 210 -13.60 -0.99 -10.04
N TYR A 211 -13.67 -0.93 -8.71
CA TYR A 211 -13.63 0.31 -7.95
C TYR A 211 -12.39 0.33 -7.07
N ILE A 212 -11.55 1.36 -7.20
CA ILE A 212 -10.38 1.53 -6.33
C ILE A 212 -10.82 2.33 -5.11
N VAL A 213 -10.80 1.68 -3.95
CA VAL A 213 -11.28 2.28 -2.70
C VAL A 213 -10.13 2.36 -1.72
N ARG A 214 -9.92 3.54 -1.13
CA ARG A 214 -8.94 3.75 -0.07
C ARG A 214 -9.65 3.88 1.27
N SER A 215 -9.43 2.89 2.15
CA SER A 215 -10.03 2.82 3.48
C SER A 215 -9.35 3.78 4.48
N LYS A 216 -9.97 3.97 5.65
CA LYS A 216 -9.41 4.68 6.83
C LYS A 216 -9.03 6.12 6.52
N SER A 217 -9.79 6.76 5.64
CA SER A 217 -9.44 8.08 5.12
C SER A 217 -9.44 9.15 6.20
N LEU A 218 -10.34 9.08 7.19
CA LEU A 218 -10.35 10.03 8.31
C LEU A 218 -9.05 9.95 9.12
N THR A 219 -8.58 8.75 9.43
CA THR A 219 -7.29 8.53 10.12
C THR A 219 -6.11 9.09 9.31
N HIS A 220 -6.10 8.89 7.99
CA HIS A 220 -5.04 9.44 7.14
C HIS A 220 -5.08 10.98 7.10
N ILE A 221 -6.26 11.59 7.07
CA ILE A 221 -6.42 13.05 7.12
C ILE A 221 -5.94 13.61 8.47
N GLU A 222 -6.26 12.94 9.58
CA GLU A 222 -5.76 13.33 10.90
C GLU A 222 -4.24 13.25 10.99
N ASN A 223 -3.63 12.22 10.42
CA ASN A 223 -2.18 12.08 10.35
C ASN A 223 -1.56 13.24 9.54
N VAL A 224 -2.13 13.57 8.38
CA VAL A 224 -1.71 14.72 7.57
C VAL A 224 -1.86 16.04 8.34
N SER A 225 -2.97 16.23 9.05
CA SER A 225 -3.20 17.42 9.89
C SER A 225 -2.15 17.53 11.00
N ARG A 226 -1.84 16.42 11.68
CA ARG A 226 -0.82 16.36 12.75
C ARG A 226 0.57 16.73 12.22
N ASP A 227 0.95 16.24 11.05
CA ASP A 227 2.23 16.55 10.42
C ASP A 227 2.32 18.01 9.96
N MET A 228 1.21 18.58 9.47
CA MET A 228 1.14 20.00 9.15
C MET A 228 1.27 20.89 10.38
N ARG A 229 0.64 20.54 11.50
CA ARG A 229 0.73 21.33 12.75
C ARG A 229 2.16 21.40 13.28
N ARG A 230 2.93 20.31 13.13
CA ARG A 230 4.36 20.27 13.50
C ARG A 230 5.24 21.16 12.61
N THR A 231 4.81 21.46 11.39
CA THR A 231 5.62 22.23 10.42
C THR A 231 5.22 23.70 10.33
N LYS A 232 3.94 24.04 10.57
CA LYS A 232 3.42 25.40 10.32
C LYS A 232 3.11 26.24 11.57
N HIS A 233 3.26 25.73 12.80
CA HIS A 233 2.95 26.46 14.05
C HIS A 233 1.56 27.14 14.13
N SER A 234 0.64 26.87 13.19
CA SER A 234 -0.68 27.47 13.09
C SER A 234 -1.77 26.41 13.19
N GLU A 235 -3.00 26.87 13.42
CA GLU A 235 -4.18 26.03 13.32
C GLU A 235 -4.32 25.51 11.88
N VAL A 236 -4.47 24.19 11.73
CA VAL A 236 -4.63 23.54 10.44
C VAL A 236 -6.09 23.14 10.31
N HIS A 237 -6.79 23.78 9.37
CA HIS A 237 -8.16 23.43 9.04
C HIS A 237 -8.24 22.01 8.45
N TYR A 238 -9.25 21.25 8.89
CA TYR A 238 -9.53 19.89 8.42
C TYR A 238 -9.60 19.81 6.89
N GLU A 239 -10.26 20.79 6.26
CA GLU A 239 -10.40 20.89 4.80
C GLU A 239 -9.05 20.92 4.08
N HIS A 240 -8.07 21.68 4.60
CA HIS A 240 -6.75 21.75 3.99
C HIS A 240 -5.99 20.42 4.08
N ALA A 241 -6.13 19.72 5.22
CA ALA A 241 -5.54 18.40 5.39
C ALA A 241 -6.22 17.36 4.48
N ARG A 242 -7.55 17.41 4.37
CA ARG A 242 -8.36 16.59 3.47
C ARG A 242 -7.93 16.78 2.02
N ASP A 243 -7.91 18.02 1.54
CA ASP A 243 -7.60 18.32 0.14
C ASP A 243 -6.18 17.90 -0.25
N LYS A 244 -5.21 18.10 0.66
CA LYS A 244 -3.84 17.60 0.45
C LYS A 244 -3.81 16.08 0.39
N TYR A 245 -4.45 15.40 1.33
CA TYR A 245 -4.51 13.93 1.35
C TYR A 245 -5.16 13.37 0.07
N MET A 246 -6.27 13.96 -0.38
CA MET A 246 -6.96 13.54 -1.59
C MET A 246 -6.11 13.76 -2.84
N MET A 247 -5.46 14.93 -2.95
CA MET A 247 -4.57 15.25 -4.07
C MET A 247 -3.39 14.28 -4.15
N GLU A 248 -2.71 14.04 -3.02
CA GLU A 248 -1.56 13.13 -2.97
C GLU A 248 -1.97 11.68 -3.30
N THR A 249 -3.12 11.23 -2.80
CA THR A 249 -3.67 9.90 -3.09
C THR A 249 -3.99 9.74 -4.57
N ARG A 250 -4.78 10.64 -5.14
CA ARG A 250 -5.18 10.60 -6.57
C ARG A 250 -3.97 10.66 -7.49
N LYS A 251 -2.98 11.50 -7.18
CA LYS A 251 -1.71 11.59 -7.93
C LYS A 251 -0.91 10.30 -7.85
N ASN A 252 -0.80 9.68 -6.67
CA ASN A 252 -0.05 8.45 -6.49
C ASN A 252 -0.68 7.29 -7.27
N VAL A 253 -1.99 7.08 -7.12
CA VAL A 253 -2.70 6.00 -7.82
C VAL A 253 -2.67 6.22 -9.33
N SER A 254 -2.95 7.44 -9.82
CA SER A 254 -2.88 7.76 -11.25
C SER A 254 -1.49 7.48 -11.85
N ALA A 255 -0.42 7.83 -11.13
CA ALA A 255 0.93 7.53 -11.58
C ALA A 255 1.22 6.02 -11.63
N ASN A 256 0.68 5.23 -10.70
CA ASN A 256 0.84 3.79 -10.70
C ASN A 256 0.00 3.10 -11.78
N LEU A 257 -1.25 3.54 -12.01
CA LEU A 257 -2.10 3.06 -13.10
C LEU A 257 -1.42 3.28 -14.45
N ARG A 258 -0.89 4.49 -14.68
CA ARG A 258 -0.16 4.81 -15.92
C ARG A 258 1.08 3.93 -16.11
N LYS A 259 1.84 3.69 -15.04
CA LYS A 259 3.01 2.78 -15.09
C LYS A 259 2.62 1.35 -15.42
N ALA A 260 1.43 0.92 -15.00
CA ALA A 260 0.89 -0.42 -15.24
C ALA A 260 0.19 -0.57 -16.61
N GLY A 261 0.09 0.50 -17.41
CA GLY A 261 -0.62 0.50 -18.68
C GLY A 261 -2.15 0.41 -18.54
N LEU A 262 -2.69 0.72 -17.37
CA LEU A 262 -4.14 0.72 -17.11
C LEU A 262 -4.76 2.07 -17.48
N PRO A 263 -6.04 2.09 -17.92
CA PRO A 263 -6.75 3.33 -18.14
C PRO A 263 -6.89 4.12 -16.83
N PRO A 264 -7.00 5.46 -16.88
CA PRO A 264 -7.35 6.27 -15.72
C PRO A 264 -8.67 5.80 -15.12
N GLN A 265 -8.68 5.58 -13.80
CA GLN A 265 -9.85 5.19 -13.03
C GLN A 265 -10.00 6.10 -11.80
N ALA A 266 -11.23 6.28 -11.35
CA ALA A 266 -11.52 7.03 -10.13
C ALA A 266 -11.00 6.27 -8.90
N VAL A 267 -10.64 7.04 -7.87
CA VAL A 267 -10.22 6.51 -6.57
C VAL A 267 -11.10 7.17 -5.52
N TYR A 268 -11.77 6.35 -4.74
CA TYR A 268 -12.70 6.78 -3.71
C TYR A 268 -12.00 6.69 -2.35
N MET A 269 -11.81 7.82 -1.69
CA MET A 269 -11.33 7.86 -0.32
C MET A 269 -12.53 7.76 0.62
N VAL A 270 -12.58 6.68 1.40
CA VAL A 270 -13.71 6.40 2.29
C VAL A 270 -13.28 6.10 3.71
N ASP A 271 -14.21 6.32 4.63
CA ASP A 271 -14.20 5.77 5.96
C ASP A 271 -15.39 4.82 6.19
N THR A 272 -15.17 3.78 6.99
CA THR A 272 -16.18 2.74 7.23
C THR A 272 -17.34 3.29 8.06
N GLU A 273 -17.05 4.17 9.02
CA GLU A 273 -18.06 4.81 9.87
C GLU A 273 -18.99 5.69 9.01
N THR A 274 -18.42 6.52 8.13
CA THR A 274 -19.18 7.37 7.21
C THR A 274 -20.07 6.56 6.26
N ILE A 275 -19.60 5.43 5.74
CA ILE A 275 -20.43 4.55 4.90
C ILE A 275 -21.59 3.98 5.72
N LEU A 276 -21.34 3.56 6.96
CA LEU A 276 -22.37 3.03 7.82
C LEU A 276 -23.47 4.05 8.08
N ASP A 277 -23.09 5.29 8.44
CA ASP A 277 -24.03 6.40 8.64
C ASP A 277 -24.92 6.62 7.40
N ILE A 278 -24.32 6.64 6.21
CA ILE A 278 -25.04 6.78 4.93
C ILE A 278 -25.99 5.61 4.71
N THR A 279 -25.58 4.38 5.01
CA THR A 279 -26.44 3.20 4.82
C THR A 279 -27.61 3.15 5.79
N GLU A 280 -27.45 3.70 6.99
CA GLU A 280 -28.51 3.82 8.01
C GLU A 280 -29.44 5.02 7.76
N GLY A 281 -29.07 5.93 6.85
CA GLY A 281 -29.84 7.13 6.53
C GLY A 281 -29.55 8.32 7.44
N THR A 282 -28.43 8.27 8.16
CA THR A 282 -27.88 9.40 8.94
C THR A 282 -27.04 10.28 8.01
N ASP A 283 -27.04 11.60 8.24
CA ASP A 283 -26.20 12.54 7.49
C ASP A 283 -24.83 12.69 8.19
N PRO A 284 -23.74 12.15 7.63
CA PRO A 284 -22.44 12.20 8.29
C PRO A 284 -21.77 13.58 8.16
N GLU A 285 -21.15 14.05 9.24
CA GLU A 285 -20.50 15.38 9.27
C GLU A 285 -19.29 15.50 8.33
N LYS A 286 -18.63 14.39 7.99
CA LYS A 286 -17.31 14.38 7.31
C LYS A 286 -17.30 13.47 6.08
N VAL A 287 -18.15 13.78 5.10
CA VAL A 287 -18.12 13.12 3.78
C VAL A 287 -16.86 13.49 2.99
N ILE A 288 -16.27 12.49 2.35
CA ILE A 288 -15.16 12.58 1.41
C ILE A 288 -15.65 12.14 0.02
N ASP A 289 -15.58 10.84 -0.31
CA ASP A 289 -16.05 10.27 -1.58
C ASP A 289 -17.09 9.14 -1.34
N GLU A 290 -17.58 8.94 -0.10
CA GLU A 290 -18.46 7.83 0.27
C GLU A 290 -19.80 7.85 -0.47
N MET A 291 -20.43 9.02 -0.55
CA MET A 291 -21.69 9.19 -1.28
C MET A 291 -21.52 8.83 -2.76
N GLN A 292 -20.41 9.27 -3.37
CA GLN A 292 -20.13 8.99 -4.78
C GLN A 292 -19.88 7.48 -5.00
N LEU A 293 -19.16 6.82 -4.08
CA LEU A 293 -18.93 5.38 -4.17
C LEU A 293 -20.25 4.59 -4.08
N VAL A 294 -21.12 4.94 -3.13
CA VAL A 294 -22.43 4.28 -2.97
C VAL A 294 -23.29 4.50 -4.21
N GLU A 295 -23.36 5.73 -4.72
CA GLU A 295 -24.09 6.04 -5.96
C GLU A 295 -23.58 5.24 -7.16
N ASP A 296 -22.27 5.18 -7.36
CA ASP A 296 -21.66 4.47 -8.49
C ASP A 296 -21.88 2.95 -8.41
N ILE A 297 -21.85 2.37 -7.20
CA ILE A 297 -22.16 0.95 -6.96
C ILE A 297 -23.65 0.67 -7.22
N LEU A 298 -24.54 1.53 -6.74
CA LEU A 298 -25.99 1.41 -6.95
C LEU A 298 -26.36 1.60 -8.42
N LEU A 299 -25.65 2.48 -9.14
CA LEU A 299 -25.84 2.69 -10.57
C LEU A 299 -25.43 1.45 -11.38
N GLU A 300 -24.29 0.83 -11.05
CA GLU A 300 -23.87 -0.43 -11.67
C GLU A 300 -24.89 -1.53 -11.39
N ALA A 301 -25.36 -1.64 -10.16
CA ALA A 301 -26.44 -2.57 -9.79
C ALA A 301 -27.71 -2.35 -10.63
N ARG A 302 -28.10 -1.09 -10.85
CA ARG A 302 -29.27 -0.75 -11.65
C ARG A 302 -29.09 -1.11 -13.12
N ASN A 303 -27.94 -0.77 -13.71
CA ASN A 303 -27.66 -1.06 -15.12
C ASN A 303 -27.69 -2.57 -15.37
N ARG A 304 -27.11 -3.37 -14.47
CA ARG A 304 -27.13 -4.83 -14.53
C ARG A 304 -28.53 -5.42 -14.44
N ARG A 305 -29.39 -4.87 -13.58
CA ARG A 305 -30.79 -5.31 -13.50
C ARG A 305 -31.54 -5.07 -14.81
N VAL A 306 -31.28 -3.94 -15.46
CA VAL A 306 -31.88 -3.63 -16.77
C VAL A 306 -31.36 -4.62 -17.82
N ASP A 307 -30.05 -4.88 -17.85
CA ASP A 307 -29.46 -5.85 -18.77
C ASP A 307 -30.00 -7.27 -18.55
N MET A 308 -30.15 -7.71 -17.30
CA MET A 308 -30.74 -9.01 -16.96
C MET A 308 -32.23 -9.10 -17.35
N ALA A 309 -33.00 -8.02 -17.14
CA ALA A 309 -34.40 -7.98 -17.54
C ALA A 309 -34.57 -8.01 -19.06
N LEU A 310 -33.68 -7.33 -19.79
CA LEU A 310 -33.65 -7.35 -21.26
C LEU A 310 -33.21 -8.72 -21.81
N ALA A 311 -32.27 -9.40 -21.15
CA ALA A 311 -31.83 -10.75 -21.53
C ALA A 311 -32.91 -11.84 -21.31
N LEU A 312 -33.88 -11.61 -20.42
CA LEU A 312 -35.01 -12.51 -20.16
C LEU A 312 -36.23 -12.25 -21.09
N THR A 313 -36.20 -11.19 -21.89
CA THR A 313 -37.30 -10.82 -22.82
C THR A 313 -37.01 -11.17 -24.29
N VAL A 314 -35.89 -11.83 -24.58
CA VAL A 314 -35.49 -12.36 -25.89
C VAL A 314 -35.46 -13.87 -25.86
#